data_AF-A0A2N5X4D6-F1
#
_entry.id   AF-A0A2N5X4D6-F1
#
_cell.length_a   1.000
_cell.length_b   1.000
_cell.length_c   1.000
_cell.angle_alpha   90.00
_cell.angle_beta   90.00
_cell.angle_gamma   90.00
#
_symmetry.space_group_name_H-M   'P 1'
#
loop_
_entity.id
_entity.type
_entity.pdbx_description
1 polymer ?
#
loop_
_entity_poly.entity_id
_entity_poly.type
_entity_poly.pdbx_seq_one_letter_code
_entity_poly.pdbx_strand_id
1 'polypeptide(L)'
;MFTWTKRLLLTVSFLALITANILTLTSAAFNTAVSGLLGTALGIRTVSGVMQTQLANQDRAIRKQAAVQTRRKAATRRFGSRLATRTRRVAAKSIAAIPAEAIPFIGIGVLIADTGYELYAACETITDLDQLYQELGMADEVPDDVMHTVCDPTLPDAAEIWDSVIRSKQP
;
A
#
# COMPACT_ATOMS: atom_id res chain seq x y z
N MET A 1 -70.38 -31.86 0.62
CA MET A 1 -68.94 -32.08 0.90
C MET A 1 -68.03 -31.52 -0.20
N PHE A 2 -68.32 -31.73 -1.48
CA PHE A 2 -67.48 -31.30 -2.63
C PHE A 2 -67.25 -29.78 -2.78
N THR A 3 -68.19 -28.94 -2.34
CA THR A 3 -68.07 -27.48 -2.39
C THR A 3 -67.19 -26.91 -1.27
N TRP A 4 -67.13 -27.60 -0.14
CA TRP A 4 -66.35 -27.19 1.02
C TRP A 4 -64.86 -27.51 0.82
N THR A 5 -64.55 -28.68 0.27
CA THR A 5 -63.18 -29.04 -0.14
C THR A 5 -62.64 -28.11 -1.22
N LYS A 6 -63.45 -27.72 -2.22
CA LYS A 6 -63.06 -26.73 -3.23
C LYS A 6 -62.76 -25.35 -2.63
N ARG A 7 -63.60 -24.89 -1.70
CA ARG A 7 -63.36 -23.63 -0.97
C ARG A 7 -62.07 -23.68 -0.16
N LEU A 8 -61.82 -24.80 0.52
CA LEU A 8 -60.62 -24.99 1.34
C LEU A 8 -59.34 -25.02 0.49
N LEU A 9 -59.36 -25.70 -0.66
CA LEU A 9 -58.27 -25.68 -1.63
C LEU A 9 -57.99 -24.28 -2.20
N LEU A 10 -59.05 -23.54 -2.56
CA LEU A 10 -58.92 -22.17 -3.07
C LEU A 10 -58.33 -21.23 -2.01
N THR A 11 -58.78 -21.32 -0.76
CA THR A 11 -58.25 -20.49 0.33
C THR A 11 -56.79 -20.80 0.62
N VAL A 12 -56.40 -22.08 0.61
CA VAL A 12 -55.00 -22.48 0.85
C VAL A 12 -54.10 -22.01 -0.30
N SER A 13 -54.55 -22.12 -1.55
CA SER A 13 -53.79 -21.62 -2.70
C SER A 13 -53.56 -20.11 -2.64
N PHE A 14 -54.60 -19.33 -2.31
CA PHE A 14 -54.48 -17.88 -2.16
C PHE A 14 -53.52 -17.50 -1.03
N LEU A 15 -53.63 -18.18 0.13
CA LEU A 15 -52.75 -17.93 1.27
C LEU A 15 -51.29 -18.29 0.95
N ALA A 16 -51.07 -19.36 0.17
CA ALA A 16 -49.75 -19.78 -0.27
C ALA A 16 -49.12 -18.77 -1.25
N LEU A 17 -49.89 -18.21 -2.18
CA LEU A 17 -49.43 -17.18 -3.11
C LEU A 17 -49.03 -15.88 -2.39
N ILE A 18 -49.83 -15.47 -1.40
CA ILE A 18 -49.55 -14.27 -0.60
C ILE A 18 -48.29 -14.48 0.24
N THR A 19 -48.18 -15.61 0.94
CA THR A 19 -47.00 -15.91 1.77
C THR A 19 -45.74 -16.06 0.92
N ALA A 20 -45.81 -16.69 -0.27
CA ALA A 20 -44.70 -16.79 -1.19
C ALA A 20 -44.21 -15.41 -1.70
N ASN A 21 -45.12 -14.49 -2.04
CA ASN A 21 -44.76 -13.13 -2.46
C ASN A 21 -44.08 -12.34 -1.33
N ILE A 22 -44.61 -12.42 -0.11
CA ILE A 22 -44.01 -11.77 1.07
C ILE A 22 -42.61 -12.32 1.35
N LEU A 23 -42.45 -13.64 1.37
CA LEU A 23 -41.14 -14.27 1.61
C LEU A 23 -40.11 -13.95 0.52
N THR A 24 -40.55 -13.82 -0.73
CA THR A 24 -39.65 -13.46 -1.86
C THR A 24 -39.10 -12.05 -1.72
N LEU A 25 -39.91 -11.11 -1.20
CA LEU A 25 -39.48 -9.73 -0.95
C LEU A 25 -38.64 -9.59 0.32
N THR A 26 -39.01 -10.31 1.38
CA THR A 26 -38.46 -10.11 2.73
C THR A 26 -37.26 -10.99 3.05
N SER A 27 -37.11 -12.13 2.35
CA SER A 27 -36.05 -13.10 2.67
C SER A 27 -35.23 -13.44 1.43
N ALA A 28 -33.95 -13.03 1.48
CA ALA A 28 -32.97 -13.42 0.47
C ALA A 28 -32.81 -14.95 0.39
N ALA A 29 -32.93 -15.66 1.52
CA ALA A 29 -32.79 -17.11 1.60
C ALA A 29 -33.92 -17.89 0.88
N PHE A 30 -35.16 -17.40 0.91
CA PHE A 30 -36.24 -18.04 0.14
C PHE A 30 -36.08 -17.76 -1.35
N ASN A 31 -35.72 -16.53 -1.72
CA ASN A 31 -35.49 -16.14 -3.10
C ASN A 31 -34.34 -16.93 -3.74
N THR A 32 -33.25 -17.20 -2.99
CA THR A 32 -32.16 -18.07 -3.43
C THR A 32 -32.57 -19.54 -3.53
N ALA A 33 -33.37 -20.07 -2.60
CA ALA A 33 -33.85 -21.45 -2.66
C ALA A 33 -34.79 -21.69 -3.86
N VAL A 34 -35.75 -20.80 -4.11
CA VAL A 34 -36.65 -20.86 -5.26
C VAL A 34 -35.87 -20.73 -6.57
N SER A 35 -34.93 -19.78 -6.63
CA SER A 35 -34.06 -19.60 -7.80
C SER A 35 -33.17 -20.82 -8.08
N GLY A 36 -32.68 -21.48 -7.02
CA GLY A 36 -31.88 -22.70 -7.10
C GLY A 36 -32.70 -23.88 -7.62
N LEU A 37 -33.94 -24.04 -7.16
CA LEU A 37 -34.86 -25.09 -7.59
C LEU A 37 -35.31 -24.89 -9.05
N LEU A 38 -35.59 -23.64 -9.47
CA LEU A 38 -35.87 -23.30 -10.87
C LEU A 38 -34.66 -23.56 -11.79
N GLY A 39 -33.45 -23.29 -11.29
CA GLY A 39 -32.21 -23.54 -12.03
C GLY A 39 -31.89 -25.02 -12.19
N THR A 40 -32.06 -25.84 -11.16
CA THR A 40 -31.70 -27.27 -11.17
C THR A 40 -32.79 -28.18 -11.74
N ALA A 41 -34.07 -27.88 -11.48
CA ALA A 41 -35.19 -28.72 -11.91
C ALA A 41 -35.75 -28.35 -13.29
N LEU A 42 -35.73 -27.05 -13.65
CA LEU A 42 -36.32 -26.56 -14.91
C LEU A 42 -35.28 -26.06 -15.93
N GLY A 43 -33.99 -26.02 -15.57
CA GLY A 43 -32.90 -25.61 -16.47
C GLY A 43 -32.93 -24.12 -16.86
N ILE A 44 -33.75 -23.30 -16.20
CA ILE A 44 -33.89 -21.88 -16.52
C ILE A 44 -32.75 -21.12 -15.82
N ARG A 45 -31.90 -20.46 -16.60
CA ARG A 45 -30.85 -19.58 -16.07
C ARG A 45 -31.50 -18.38 -15.37
N THR A 46 -31.56 -18.43 -14.04
CA THR A 46 -32.07 -17.33 -13.23
C THR A 46 -31.00 -16.26 -13.00
N VAL A 47 -31.42 -15.01 -12.84
CA VAL A 47 -30.55 -13.85 -12.56
C VAL A 47 -29.73 -14.07 -11.27
N SER A 48 -30.28 -14.83 -10.32
CA SER A 48 -29.62 -15.23 -9.07
C SER A 48 -28.35 -16.05 -9.31
N GLY A 49 -28.33 -16.94 -10.33
CA GLY A 49 -27.13 -17.71 -10.67
C GLY A 49 -26.00 -16.82 -11.24
N VAL A 50 -26.36 -15.86 -12.10
CA VAL A 50 -25.41 -14.87 -12.64
C VAL A 50 -24.88 -13.99 -11.51
N MET A 51 -25.75 -13.50 -10.63
CA MET A 51 -25.36 -12.69 -9.47
C MET A 51 -24.45 -13.46 -8.50
N GLN A 52 -24.71 -14.75 -8.26
CA GLN A 52 -23.86 -15.62 -7.43
C GLN A 52 -22.46 -15.79 -8.04
N THR A 53 -22.36 -15.97 -9.36
CA THR A 53 -21.05 -16.05 -10.03
C THR A 53 -20.29 -14.73 -9.99
N GLN A 54 -21.01 -13.60 -10.06
CA GLN A 54 -20.42 -12.27 -9.96
C GLN A 54 -19.91 -11.97 -8.55
N LEU A 55 -20.64 -12.39 -7.51
CA LEU A 55 -20.19 -12.36 -6.12
C LEU A 55 -18.93 -13.22 -5.91
N ALA A 56 -18.91 -14.45 -6.43
CA ALA A 56 -17.74 -15.34 -6.31
C ALA A 56 -16.50 -14.77 -7.04
N ASN A 57 -16.69 -14.10 -8.18
CA ASN A 57 -15.60 -13.44 -8.90
C ASN A 57 -15.13 -12.16 -8.17
N GLN A 58 -16.04 -11.38 -7.59
CA GLN A 58 -15.67 -10.24 -6.74
C GLN A 58 -14.90 -10.67 -5.50
N ASP A 59 -15.34 -11.71 -4.80
CA ASP A 59 -14.63 -12.24 -3.62
C ASP A 59 -13.20 -12.66 -3.96
N ARG A 60 -12.99 -13.29 -5.11
CA ARG A 60 -11.64 -13.62 -5.60
C ARG A 60 -10.82 -12.37 -5.88
N ALA A 61 -11.41 -11.33 -6.48
CA ALA A 61 -10.73 -10.06 -6.72
C ALA A 61 -10.38 -9.33 -5.41
N ILE A 62 -11.31 -9.27 -4.45
CA ILE A 62 -11.11 -8.68 -3.13
C ILE A 62 -10.01 -9.40 -2.37
N ARG A 63 -10.00 -10.75 -2.35
CA ARG A 63 -8.95 -11.54 -1.70
C ARG A 63 -7.58 -11.30 -2.33
N LYS A 64 -7.50 -11.21 -3.66
CA LYS A 64 -6.26 -10.88 -4.37
C LYS A 64 -5.79 -9.47 -4.01
N GLN A 65 -6.69 -8.49 -4.00
CA GLN A 65 -6.38 -7.11 -3.62
C GLN A 65 -5.93 -7.01 -2.16
N ALA A 66 -6.59 -7.70 -1.23
CA ALA A 66 -6.20 -7.75 0.17
C ALA A 66 -4.80 -8.35 0.36
N ALA A 67 -4.46 -9.43 -0.36
CA ALA A 67 -3.12 -10.03 -0.34
C ALA A 67 -2.04 -9.09 -0.93
N VAL A 68 -2.37 -8.33 -1.98
CA VAL A 68 -1.45 -7.32 -2.53
C VAL A 68 -1.28 -6.16 -1.54
N GLN A 69 -2.36 -5.67 -0.94
CA GLN A 69 -2.31 -4.58 0.03
C GLN A 69 -1.49 -4.92 1.28
N THR A 70 -1.59 -6.15 1.79
CA THR A 70 -0.77 -6.57 2.95
C THR A 70 0.71 -6.61 2.62
N ARG A 71 1.08 -7.11 1.43
CA ARG A 71 2.47 -7.08 0.93
C ARG A 71 3.00 -5.66 0.78
N ARG A 72 2.24 -4.79 0.11
CA ARG A 72 2.60 -3.37 -0.06
C ARG A 72 2.78 -2.67 1.28
N LYS A 73 1.86 -2.88 2.23
CA LYS A 73 1.96 -2.32 3.59
C LYS A 73 3.20 -2.79 4.33
N ALA A 74 3.57 -4.06 4.18
CA ALA A 74 4.78 -4.60 4.80
C ALA A 74 6.06 -3.98 4.21
N ALA A 75 6.13 -3.86 2.88
CA ALA A 75 7.22 -3.19 2.16
C ALA A 75 7.40 -1.74 2.64
N THR A 76 6.32 -0.94 2.60
CA THR A 76 6.34 0.46 3.04
C THR A 76 6.70 0.60 4.53
N ARG A 77 6.23 -0.30 5.39
CA ARG A 77 6.55 -0.27 6.83
C ARG A 77 8.02 -0.57 7.08
N ARG A 78 8.62 -1.52 6.33
CA ARG A 78 10.05 -1.83 6.43
C ARG A 78 10.89 -0.63 6.00
N PHE A 79 10.61 -0.07 4.82
CA PHE A 79 11.25 1.15 4.33
C PHE A 79 11.16 2.29 5.36
N GLY A 80 9.95 2.61 5.82
CA GLY A 80 9.73 3.68 6.80
C GLY A 80 10.47 3.47 8.12
N SER A 81 10.59 2.22 8.60
CA SER A 81 11.34 1.92 9.83
C SER A 81 12.85 2.09 9.69
N ARG A 82 13.42 1.71 8.52
CA ARG A 82 14.84 1.91 8.22
C ARG A 82 15.15 3.40 8.08
N LEU A 83 14.33 4.11 7.30
CA LEU A 83 14.43 5.54 7.11
C LEU A 83 14.39 6.29 8.45
N ALA A 84 13.35 6.04 9.27
CA ALA A 84 13.21 6.71 10.57
C ALA A 84 14.42 6.47 11.49
N THR A 85 14.96 5.24 11.52
CA THR A 85 16.12 4.90 12.33
C THR A 85 17.38 5.61 11.83
N ARG A 86 17.59 5.66 10.50
CA ARG A 86 18.73 6.32 9.87
C ARG A 86 18.67 7.84 10.04
N THR A 87 17.53 8.46 9.75
CA THR A 87 17.30 9.90 9.95
C THR A 87 17.55 10.31 11.39
N ARG A 88 17.12 9.51 12.37
CA ARG A 88 17.39 9.79 13.78
C ARG A 88 18.89 9.80 14.10
N ARG A 89 19.66 8.87 13.53
CA ARG A 89 21.12 8.80 13.75
C ARG A 89 21.84 9.97 13.09
N VAL A 90 21.46 10.34 11.88
CA VAL A 90 22.01 11.51 11.17
C VAL A 90 21.72 12.78 11.97
N ALA A 91 20.45 13.04 12.31
CA ALA A 91 20.07 14.22 13.08
C ALA A 91 20.78 14.31 14.45
N ALA A 92 20.95 13.17 15.14
CA ALA A 92 21.69 13.15 16.40
C ALA A 92 23.18 13.49 16.21
N LYS A 93 23.80 13.05 15.11
CA LYS A 93 25.20 13.36 14.78
C LYS A 93 25.37 14.83 14.41
N SER A 94 24.53 15.37 13.54
CA SER A 94 24.62 16.78 13.14
C SER A 94 24.45 17.71 14.34
N ILE A 95 23.52 17.42 15.26
CA ILE A 95 23.36 18.21 16.51
C ILE A 95 24.61 18.09 17.41
N ALA A 96 25.22 16.91 17.48
CA ALA A 96 26.43 16.69 18.28
C ALA A 96 27.68 17.34 17.67
N ALA A 97 27.69 17.59 16.35
CA ALA A 97 28.81 18.19 15.63
C ALA A 97 28.90 19.72 15.81
N ILE A 98 27.78 20.40 16.11
CA ILE A 98 27.69 21.87 16.27
C ILE A 98 28.86 22.49 17.07
N PRO A 99 29.20 22.03 18.30
CA PRO A 99 30.30 22.62 19.05
C PRO A 99 31.68 22.40 18.42
N ALA A 100 31.87 21.32 17.66
CA ALA A 100 33.13 21.02 16.98
C ALA A 100 33.29 21.85 15.69
N GLU A 101 32.18 22.17 15.01
CA GLU A 101 32.15 23.06 13.84
C GLU A 101 32.57 24.50 14.16
N ALA A 102 32.39 24.94 15.41
CA ALA A 102 32.75 26.29 15.84
C ALA A 102 34.27 26.53 15.94
N ILE A 103 35.09 25.48 15.93
CA ILE A 103 36.55 25.60 16.06
C ILE A 103 37.18 25.76 14.66
N PRO A 104 37.93 26.84 14.39
CA PRO A 104 38.64 27.01 13.11
C PRO A 104 39.56 25.81 12.82
N PHE A 105 39.67 25.42 11.54
CA PHE A 105 40.41 24.24 11.04
C PHE A 105 39.78 22.89 11.41
N ILE A 106 39.46 22.65 12.69
CA ILE A 106 38.80 21.41 13.14
C ILE A 106 37.39 21.32 12.57
N GLY A 107 36.64 22.43 12.58
CA GLY A 107 35.28 22.49 12.09
C GLY A 107 35.13 22.17 10.61
N ILE A 108 36.12 22.53 9.78
CA ILE A 108 36.12 22.19 8.35
C ILE A 108 36.22 20.67 8.17
N GLY A 109 37.13 20.03 8.91
CA GLY A 109 37.26 18.57 8.87
C GLY A 109 35.99 17.86 9.36
N VAL A 110 35.35 18.38 10.41
CA VAL A 110 34.07 17.86 10.93
C VAL A 110 32.94 18.04 9.91
N LEU A 111 32.84 19.20 9.27
CA LEU A 111 31.83 19.47 8.24
C LEU A 111 31.96 18.52 7.04
N ILE A 112 33.17 18.31 6.53
CA ILE A 112 33.39 17.38 5.40
C ILE A 112 33.04 15.95 5.81
N ALA A 113 33.42 15.55 7.03
CA ALA A 113 33.12 14.22 7.55
C ALA A 113 31.61 14.01 7.79
N ASP A 114 30.91 15.01 8.34
CA ASP A 114 29.46 14.95 8.55
C ASP A 114 28.72 14.91 7.20
N THR A 115 29.10 15.81 6.28
CA THR A 115 28.58 15.82 4.90
C THR A 115 28.80 14.46 4.21
N GLY A 116 29.99 13.88 4.31
CA GLY A 116 30.25 12.55 3.75
C GLY A 116 29.38 11.45 4.36
N TYR A 117 29.09 11.53 5.67
CA TYR A 117 28.18 10.60 6.33
C TYR A 117 26.70 10.83 5.94
N GLU A 118 26.29 12.10 5.76
CA GLU A 118 24.97 12.44 5.25
C GLU A 118 24.75 11.91 3.83
N LEU A 119 25.74 12.06 2.94
CA LEU A 119 25.67 11.53 1.57
C LEU A 119 25.64 10.00 1.56
N TYR A 120 26.44 9.33 2.40
CA TYR A 120 26.35 7.87 2.59
C TYR A 120 24.94 7.45 3.02
N ALA A 121 24.36 8.12 4.02
CA ALA A 121 23.03 7.82 4.52
C ALA A 121 21.93 8.12 3.47
N ALA A 122 22.12 9.15 2.65
CA ALA A 122 21.24 9.47 1.53
C ALA A 122 21.28 8.39 0.45
N CYS A 123 22.48 7.95 0.03
CA CYS A 123 22.66 6.87 -0.93
C CYS A 123 21.97 5.56 -0.48
N GLU A 124 22.13 5.17 0.80
CA GLU A 124 21.47 4.00 1.36
C GLU A 124 19.92 4.14 1.34
N THR A 125 19.41 5.37 1.46
CA THR A 125 17.97 5.68 1.43
C THR A 125 17.40 5.59 0.01
N ILE A 126 18.13 6.05 -1.00
CA ILE A 126 17.71 5.92 -2.40
C ILE A 126 17.74 4.45 -2.82
N THR A 127 18.74 3.69 -2.37
CA THR A 127 18.80 2.23 -2.60
C THR A 127 17.60 1.51 -1.96
N ASP A 128 17.26 1.83 -0.70
CA ASP A 128 16.07 1.30 -0.04
C ASP A 128 14.76 1.70 -0.76
N LEU A 129 14.73 2.88 -1.38
CA LEU A 129 13.57 3.39 -2.12
C LEU A 129 13.38 2.63 -3.44
N ASP A 130 14.46 2.39 -4.17
CA ASP A 130 14.44 1.57 -5.39
C ASP A 130 13.94 0.15 -5.09
N GLN A 131 14.45 -0.47 -4.01
CA GLN A 131 13.96 -1.76 -3.52
C GLN A 131 12.45 -1.73 -3.20
N LEU A 132 11.97 -0.65 -2.58
CA LEU A 132 10.53 -0.47 -2.32
C LEU A 132 9.72 -0.37 -3.63
N TYR A 133 10.22 0.34 -4.64
CA TYR A 133 9.53 0.49 -5.93
C TYR A 133 9.40 -0.85 -6.65
N GLN A 134 10.47 -1.65 -6.65
CA GLN A 134 10.45 -3.02 -7.15
C GLN A 134 9.43 -3.90 -6.39
N GLU A 135 9.40 -3.82 -5.05
CA GLU A 135 8.43 -4.58 -4.22
C GLU A 135 6.97 -4.14 -4.46
N LEU A 136 6.72 -2.88 -4.81
CA LEU A 136 5.40 -2.36 -5.13
C LEU A 136 4.93 -2.70 -6.56
N GLY A 137 5.86 -3.16 -7.40
CA GLY A 137 5.64 -3.45 -8.82
C GLY A 137 5.52 -2.19 -9.66
N MET A 138 6.23 -1.11 -9.28
CA MET A 138 6.31 0.10 -10.09
C MET A 138 7.43 -0.07 -11.11
N ALA A 139 7.17 0.32 -12.36
CA ALA A 139 8.11 0.19 -13.49
C ALA A 139 9.07 1.38 -13.61
N ASP A 140 8.88 2.41 -12.78
CA ASP A 140 9.80 3.54 -12.68
C ASP A 140 10.93 3.16 -11.73
N GLU A 141 12.05 2.71 -12.30
CA GLU A 141 13.33 2.62 -11.60
C GLU A 141 13.78 4.03 -11.21
N VAL A 142 14.47 4.16 -10.08
CA VAL A 142 15.13 5.43 -9.76
C VAL A 142 16.12 5.72 -10.89
N PRO A 143 16.05 6.90 -11.54
CA PRO A 143 16.94 7.22 -12.64
C PRO A 143 18.42 7.04 -12.22
N ASP A 144 19.18 6.35 -13.05
CA ASP A 144 20.58 5.97 -12.77
C ASP A 144 21.46 7.20 -12.50
N ASP A 145 21.14 8.34 -13.13
CA ASP A 145 21.77 9.64 -12.89
C ASP A 145 21.59 10.14 -11.44
N VAL A 146 20.44 9.89 -10.83
CA VAL A 146 20.17 10.26 -9.43
C VAL A 146 20.95 9.36 -8.48
N MET A 147 21.06 8.06 -8.79
CA MET A 147 21.83 7.12 -7.99
C MET A 147 23.32 7.47 -8.01
N HIS A 148 23.89 7.72 -9.20
CA HIS A 148 25.29 8.09 -9.35
C HIS A 148 25.63 9.43 -8.68
N THR A 149 24.76 10.44 -8.80
CA THR A 149 25.00 11.77 -8.22
C THR A 149 25.08 11.74 -6.70
N VAL A 150 24.28 10.89 -6.05
CA VAL A 150 24.21 10.84 -4.58
C VAL A 150 25.20 9.83 -3.99
N CYS A 151 25.50 8.74 -4.71
CA CYS A 151 26.33 7.64 -4.22
C CYS A 151 27.83 7.76 -4.55
N ASP A 152 28.21 8.55 -5.56
CA ASP A 152 29.63 8.79 -5.91
C ASP A 152 29.98 10.28 -5.96
N PRO A 153 29.84 11.01 -4.83
CA PRO A 153 30.17 12.43 -4.76
C PRO A 153 31.69 12.65 -4.61
N THR A 154 32.24 13.60 -5.36
CA THR A 154 33.60 14.10 -5.10
C THR A 154 33.57 15.11 -3.96
N LEU A 155 34.09 14.73 -2.79
CA LEU A 155 34.22 15.63 -1.64
C LEU A 155 35.54 16.42 -1.68
N PRO A 156 35.51 17.74 -1.44
CA PRO A 156 36.72 18.57 -1.39
C PRO A 156 37.59 18.25 -0.17
N ASP A 157 38.90 18.50 -0.27
CA ASP A 157 39.83 18.31 0.85
C ASP A 157 39.78 19.47 1.87
N ALA A 158 39.99 19.16 3.14
CA ALA A 158 39.93 20.14 4.22
C ALA A 158 40.98 21.25 4.08
N ALA A 159 42.18 20.92 3.60
CA ALA A 159 43.25 21.90 3.39
C ALA A 159 42.93 22.81 2.20
N GLU A 160 42.34 22.27 1.14
CA GLU A 160 41.91 23.06 -0.03
C GLU A 160 40.86 24.11 0.34
N ILE A 161 39.85 23.73 1.15
CA ILE A 161 38.83 24.67 1.63
C ILE A 161 39.47 25.74 2.51
N TRP A 162 40.35 25.37 3.46
CA TRP A 162 41.00 26.34 4.34
C TRP A 162 41.86 27.35 3.58
N ASP A 163 42.62 26.89 2.60
CA ASP A 163 43.42 27.76 1.74
C ASP A 163 42.56 28.73 0.92
N SER A 164 41.36 28.31 0.48
CA SER A 164 40.40 29.19 -0.20
C SER A 164 39.86 30.29 0.73
N VAL A 165 39.62 29.95 2.01
CA VAL A 165 39.16 30.90 3.03
C VAL A 165 40.25 31.91 3.37
N ILE A 166 41.52 31.49 3.45
CA ILE A 166 42.65 32.39 3.67
C ILE A 166 42.83 33.33 2.46
N ARG A 167 42.85 32.78 1.24
CA ARG A 167 43.04 33.57 0.00
C ARG A 167 41.95 34.61 -0.20
N SER A 168 40.69 34.29 0.10
CA SER A 168 39.56 35.24 -0.02
C SER A 168 39.60 36.38 1.00
N LYS A 169 40.38 36.25 2.08
CA LYS A 169 40.53 37.27 3.13
C LYS A 169 41.72 38.21 2.92
N GLN A 170 42.53 37.97 1.89
CA GLN A 170 43.67 38.81 1.54
C GLN A 170 43.20 39.93 0.58
N PRO A 171 43.34 41.22 0.93
CA PRO A 171 42.90 42.34 0.09
C PRO A 171 43.68 42.45 -1.23
#